data_AF-A0A357EJY8-F1
#
_entry.id   AF-A0A357EJY8-F1
#
_cell.length_a   1.000
_cell.length_b   1.000
_cell.length_c   1.000
_cell.angle_alpha   90.00
_cell.angle_beta   90.00
_cell.angle_gamma   90.00
#
_symmetry.space_group_name_H-M   'P 1'
#
loop_
_entity.id
_entity.type
_entity.pdbx_description
1 polymer ?
#
loop_
_entity_poly.entity_id
_entity_poly.type
_entity_poly.pdbx_seq_one_letter_code
_entity_poly.pdbx_strand_id
1 'polypeptide(L)'
;MRDSANRDIEYEQTIQYIQHMYDTRHQIFQFVVAINTGLLAVVFQFLQRDVTKVIMSLLGALVTIALTLMARRSLRYLQEVETYASELERALDFGLIQRTSERMPKGIDSSVYLFVVYWTFAATWIVLGAYYVLRASGVPVPSP
;
A
#
# COMPACT_ATOMS: atom_id res chain seq x y z
N MET A 1 -17.08 -19.76 -32.76
CA MET A 1 -16.34 -20.79 -31.99
C MET A 1 -14.89 -20.42 -31.70
N ARG A 2 -14.13 -19.77 -32.61
CA ARG A 2 -12.78 -19.23 -32.25
C ARG A 2 -12.84 -18.02 -31.30
N ASP A 3 -13.80 -17.13 -31.47
CA ASP A 3 -13.91 -15.91 -30.63
C ASP A 3 -14.34 -16.19 -29.19
N SER A 4 -15.11 -17.25 -28.94
CA SER A 4 -15.50 -17.65 -27.58
C SER A 4 -14.32 -18.25 -26.81
N ALA A 5 -13.57 -19.17 -27.43
CA ALA A 5 -12.40 -19.78 -26.81
C ALA A 5 -11.29 -18.75 -26.50
N ASN A 6 -11.09 -17.74 -27.36
CA ASN A 6 -10.15 -16.65 -27.07
C ASN A 6 -10.58 -15.81 -25.87
N ARG A 7 -11.89 -15.51 -25.74
CA ARG A 7 -12.41 -14.74 -24.62
C ARG A 7 -12.37 -15.53 -23.31
N ASP A 8 -12.55 -16.85 -23.34
CA ASP A 8 -12.40 -17.71 -22.16
C ASP A 8 -10.95 -17.69 -21.63
N ILE A 9 -9.96 -17.75 -22.53
CA ILE A 9 -8.54 -17.64 -22.18
C ILE A 9 -8.21 -16.25 -21.63
N GLU A 10 -8.70 -15.19 -22.28
CA GLU A 10 -8.51 -13.80 -21.84
C GLU A 10 -9.12 -13.56 -20.45
N TYR A 11 -10.27 -14.18 -20.19
CA TYR A 11 -10.94 -14.15 -18.90
C TYR A 11 -10.12 -14.86 -17.81
N GLU A 12 -9.60 -16.06 -18.08
CA GLU A 12 -8.75 -16.79 -17.13
C GLU A 12 -7.48 -16.01 -16.78
N GLN A 13 -6.83 -15.41 -17.78
CA GLN A 13 -5.67 -14.54 -17.58
C GLN A 13 -6.03 -13.31 -16.73
N THR A 14 -7.20 -12.72 -16.95
CA THR A 14 -7.67 -11.57 -16.19
C THR A 14 -7.89 -11.91 -14.70
N ILE A 15 -8.48 -13.08 -14.41
CA ILE A 15 -8.64 -13.55 -13.03
C ILE A 15 -7.29 -13.80 -12.36
N GLN A 16 -6.38 -14.50 -13.03
CA GLN A 16 -5.04 -14.76 -12.51
C GLN A 16 -4.30 -13.46 -12.22
N TYR A 17 -4.46 -12.45 -13.09
CA TYR A 17 -3.88 -11.13 -12.87
C TYR A 17 -4.48 -10.42 -11.66
N ILE A 18 -5.81 -10.45 -11.48
CA ILE A 18 -6.48 -9.90 -10.29
C ILE A 18 -5.94 -10.55 -9.01
N GLN A 19 -5.82 -11.88 -8.98
CA GLN A 19 -5.27 -12.60 -7.82
C GLN A 19 -3.81 -12.20 -7.55
N HIS A 20 -2.98 -12.14 -8.59
CA HIS A 20 -1.59 -11.69 -8.47
C HIS A 20 -1.49 -10.25 -7.93
N MET A 21 -2.39 -9.36 -8.33
CA MET A 21 -2.44 -8.00 -7.81
C MET A 21 -2.82 -7.96 -6.31
N TYR A 22 -3.75 -8.81 -5.87
CA TYR A 22 -4.09 -8.93 -4.45
C TYR A 22 -2.88 -9.36 -3.62
N ASP A 23 -2.16 -10.40 -4.05
CA ASP A 23 -0.95 -10.89 -3.37
C ASP A 23 0.15 -9.84 -3.34
N THR A 24 0.39 -9.18 -4.47
CA THR A 24 1.39 -8.11 -4.58
C THR A 24 1.10 -6.98 -3.61
N ARG A 25 -0.18 -6.60 -3.46
CA ARG A 25 -0.57 -5.55 -2.51
C ARG A 25 -0.37 -5.97 -1.05
N HIS A 26 -0.62 -7.23 -0.73
CA HIS A 26 -0.32 -7.75 0.60
C HIS A 26 1.18 -7.72 0.89
N GLN A 27 2.02 -8.10 -0.07
CA GLN A 27 3.48 -8.02 0.06
C GLN A 27 3.98 -6.58 0.21
N ILE A 28 3.44 -5.63 -0.56
CA ILE A 28 3.75 -4.20 -0.42
C ILE A 28 3.40 -3.71 0.98
N PHE A 29 2.26 -4.12 1.53
CA PHE A 29 1.89 -3.76 2.90
C PHE A 29 2.89 -4.27 3.94
N GLN A 30 3.22 -5.56 3.89
CA GLN A 30 4.19 -6.15 4.81
C GLN A 30 5.55 -5.45 4.69
N PHE A 31 5.98 -5.12 3.48
CA PHE A 31 7.21 -4.40 3.21
C PHE A 31 7.20 -2.99 3.81
N VAL A 32 6.10 -2.25 3.66
CA VAL A 32 5.95 -0.91 4.26
C VAL A 32 6.06 -0.99 5.78
N VAL A 33 5.35 -1.93 6.42
CA VAL A 33 5.40 -2.12 7.89
C VAL A 33 6.82 -2.47 8.33
N ALA A 34 7.49 -3.40 7.64
CA ALA A 34 8.84 -3.84 7.96
C ALA A 34 9.86 -2.71 7.84
N ILE A 35 9.83 -1.96 6.72
CA ILE A 35 10.73 -0.81 6.52
C ILE A 35 10.51 0.26 7.58
N ASN A 36 9.26 0.62 7.86
CA ASN A 36 8.96 1.68 8.83
C ASN A 36 9.42 1.28 10.23
N THR A 37 9.16 0.04 10.63
CA THR A 37 9.59 -0.48 11.94
C THR A 37 11.12 -0.52 12.05
N GLY A 38 11.81 -0.98 10.99
CA GLY A 38 13.27 -1.00 10.95
C GLY A 38 13.89 0.40 11.01
N LEU A 39 13.36 1.34 10.23
CA LEU A 39 13.82 2.73 10.24
C LEU A 39 13.59 3.42 11.59
N LEU A 40 12.45 3.17 12.24
CA LEU A 40 12.18 3.68 13.59
C LEU A 40 13.22 3.15 14.59
N ALA A 41 13.52 1.85 14.56
CA ALA A 41 14.57 1.27 15.40
C ALA A 41 15.93 1.94 15.15
N VAL A 42 16.30 2.19 13.90
CA VAL A 42 17.52 2.94 13.55
C VAL A 42 17.53 4.33 14.18
N VAL A 43 16.45 5.09 14.06
CA VAL A 43 16.36 6.46 14.58
C VAL A 43 16.43 6.52 16.10
N PHE A 44 15.78 5.58 16.80
CA PHE A 44 15.75 5.58 18.27
C PHE A 44 16.99 4.95 18.90
N GLN A 45 17.47 3.82 18.38
CA GLN A 45 18.52 3.03 19.04
C GLN A 45 19.93 3.34 18.53
N PHE A 46 20.10 3.66 17.25
CA PHE A 46 21.44 3.73 16.63
C PHE A 46 21.92 5.17 16.38
N LEU A 47 21.01 6.10 16.12
CA LEU A 47 21.39 7.49 15.87
C LEU A 47 21.57 8.24 17.20
N GLN A 48 22.74 8.84 17.40
CA GLN A 48 23.03 9.63 18.61
C GLN A 48 22.85 11.14 18.41
N ARG A 49 23.06 11.64 17.18
CA ARG A 49 22.97 13.08 16.87
C ARG A 49 21.58 13.46 16.37
N ASP A 50 21.02 14.56 16.86
CA ASP A 50 19.70 15.03 16.43
C ASP A 50 19.65 15.35 14.93
N VAL A 51 20.72 15.93 14.38
CA VAL A 51 20.82 16.22 12.93
C VAL A 51 20.66 14.96 12.08
N THR A 52 21.28 13.85 12.48
CA THR A 52 21.14 12.58 11.74
C THR A 52 19.74 11.99 11.88
N LYS A 53 19.09 12.19 13.04
CA LYS A 53 17.70 11.77 13.26
C LYS A 53 16.72 12.57 12.40
N VAL A 54 16.96 13.87 12.22
CA VAL A 54 16.19 14.71 11.28
C VAL A 54 16.31 14.17 9.86
N ILE A 55 17.54 13.92 9.38
CA ILE A 55 17.77 13.42 8.02
C ILE A 55 17.07 12.08 7.80
N MET A 56 17.21 11.13 8.74
CA MET A 56 16.53 9.83 8.61
C MET A 56 15.01 9.95 8.73
N SER A 57 14.50 10.89 9.53
CA SER A 57 13.06 11.12 9.62
C SER A 57 12.48 11.66 8.31
N LEU A 58 13.20 12.55 7.63
CA LEU A 58 12.83 13.06 6.32
C LEU A 58 12.87 11.95 5.25
N LEU A 59 13.91 11.11 5.26
CA LEU A 59 13.99 9.95 4.37
C LEU A 59 12.85 8.95 4.62
N GLY A 60 12.54 8.66 5.89
CA GLY A 60 11.41 7.83 6.28
C GLY A 60 10.08 8.38 5.79
N ALA A 61 9.86 9.69 5.92
CA ALA A 61 8.66 10.37 5.40
C ALA A 61 8.56 10.23 3.87
N LEU A 62 9.64 10.52 3.14
CA LEU A 62 9.67 10.45 1.68
C LEU A 62 9.38 9.04 1.16
N VAL A 63 10.04 8.03 1.72
CA VAL A 63 9.84 6.63 1.34
C VAL A 63 8.40 6.20 1.63
N THR A 64 7.88 6.54 2.81
CA THR A 64 6.50 6.18 3.20
C THR A 64 5.46 6.83 2.30
N ILE A 65 5.64 8.11 1.94
CA ILE A 65 4.75 8.81 1.00
C ILE A 65 4.81 8.17 -0.38
N ALA A 66 6.00 7.87 -0.91
CA ALA A 66 6.16 7.22 -2.20
C ALA A 66 5.44 5.85 -2.24
N LEU A 67 5.61 5.03 -1.19
CA LEU A 67 4.92 3.75 -1.07
C LEU A 67 3.40 3.90 -0.94
N THR A 68 2.94 4.91 -0.20
CA THR A 68 1.50 5.23 -0.08
C THR A 68 0.89 5.61 -1.43
N LEU A 69 1.59 6.43 -2.21
CA LEU A 69 1.17 6.82 -3.56
C LEU A 69 1.16 5.62 -4.52
N MET A 70 2.17 4.75 -4.45
CA MET A 70 2.23 3.52 -5.23
C MET A 70 1.08 2.57 -4.90
N ALA A 71 0.78 2.38 -3.61
CA ALA A 71 -0.36 1.57 -3.17
C ALA A 71 -1.70 2.14 -3.67
N ARG A 72 -1.86 3.47 -3.67
CA ARG A 72 -3.04 4.14 -4.25
C ARG A 72 -3.17 3.92 -5.74
N ARG A 73 -2.07 4.03 -6.48
CA ARG A 73 -2.05 3.76 -7.92
C ARG A 73 -2.42 2.31 -8.22
N SER A 74 -1.87 1.36 -7.46
CA SER A 74 -2.19 -0.06 -7.59
C SER A 74 -3.67 -0.36 -7.33
N LEU A 75 -4.30 0.30 -6.36
CA LEU A 75 -5.75 0.14 -6.11
C LEU A 75 -6.61 0.59 -7.29
N ARG A 76 -6.28 1.73 -7.91
CA ARG A 76 -7.03 2.20 -9.09
C ARG A 76 -6.95 1.22 -10.25
N TYR A 77 -5.74 0.72 -10.54
CA TYR A 77 -5.57 -0.30 -11.58
C TYR A 77 -6.34 -1.59 -11.28
N LEU A 78 -6.35 -2.04 -10.02
CA LEU A 78 -7.14 -3.22 -9.64
C LEU A 78 -8.64 -2.99 -9.92
N GLN A 79 -9.17 -1.83 -9.57
CA GLN A 79 -10.58 -1.48 -9.84
C GLN A 79 -10.89 -1.44 -11.35
N GLU A 80 -9.97 -0.93 -12.17
CA GLU A 80 -10.11 -0.93 -13.63
C GLU A 80 -10.15 -2.37 -14.18
N VAL A 81 -9.24 -3.23 -13.73
CA VAL A 81 -9.19 -4.64 -14.17
C VAL A 81 -10.40 -5.43 -13.68
N GLU A 82 -10.85 -5.22 -12.44
CA GLU A 82 -12.07 -5.84 -11.93
C GLU A 82 -13.31 -5.41 -12.73
N THR A 83 -13.37 -4.14 -13.14
CA THR A 83 -14.44 -3.64 -14.01
C THR A 83 -14.40 -4.32 -15.37
N TYR A 84 -13.22 -4.41 -15.99
CA TYR A 84 -13.03 -5.10 -17.27
C TYR A 84 -13.42 -6.59 -17.18
N ALA A 85 -13.01 -7.27 -16.11
CA ALA A 85 -13.37 -8.66 -15.86
C ALA A 85 -14.90 -8.83 -15.73
N SER A 86 -15.58 -7.91 -15.05
CA SER A 86 -17.03 -7.91 -14.95
C SER A 86 -17.74 -7.65 -16.29
N GLU A 87 -17.14 -6.88 -17.20
CA GLU A 87 -17.67 -6.67 -18.54
C GLU A 87 -17.51 -7.93 -19.40
N LEU A 88 -16.36 -8.60 -19.32
CA LEU A 88 -16.09 -9.89 -19.96
C LEU A 88 -17.06 -10.97 -19.50
N GLU A 89 -17.34 -11.06 -18.20
CA GLU A 89 -18.35 -11.98 -17.65
C GLU A 89 -19.73 -11.81 -18.29
N ARG A 90 -20.21 -10.55 -18.35
CA ARG A 90 -21.51 -10.23 -18.94
C ARG A 90 -21.54 -10.58 -20.42
N ALA A 91 -20.42 -10.43 -21.12
CA ALA A 91 -20.32 -10.77 -22.53
C ALA A 91 -20.23 -12.29 -22.80
N LEU A 92 -19.83 -13.08 -21.82
CA LEU A 92 -19.68 -14.53 -21.90
C LEU A 92 -20.89 -15.31 -21.34
N ASP A 93 -21.88 -14.61 -20.77
CA ASP A 93 -23.05 -15.19 -20.09
C ASP A 93 -22.67 -16.18 -18.96
N PHE A 94 -21.51 -15.93 -18.34
CA PHE A 94 -21.02 -16.66 -17.17
C PHE A 94 -20.99 -15.72 -15.96
N GLY A 95 -21.43 -16.21 -14.80
CA GLY A 95 -21.51 -15.43 -13.54
C GLY A 95 -20.62 -15.97 -12.43
N LEU A 96 -19.33 -16.17 -12.72
CA LEU A 96 -18.37 -16.85 -11.84
C LEU A 96 -17.59 -15.86 -10.95
N ILE A 97 -17.02 -14.78 -11.48
CA ILE A 97 -16.49 -13.63 -10.73
C ILE A 97 -17.59 -12.94 -9.95
N GLN A 98 -18.80 -12.68 -10.46
CA GLN A 98 -19.82 -12.00 -9.64
C GLN A 98 -20.09 -12.77 -8.31
N ARG A 99 -20.15 -14.11 -8.37
CA ARG A 99 -20.33 -14.99 -7.20
C ARG A 99 -19.06 -15.25 -6.39
N THR A 100 -17.87 -15.25 -7.02
CA THR A 100 -16.58 -15.48 -6.35
C THR A 100 -16.05 -14.20 -5.71
N SER A 101 -16.21 -13.06 -6.38
CA SER A 101 -15.96 -11.70 -5.89
C SER A 101 -16.83 -11.40 -4.66
N GLU A 102 -18.10 -11.82 -4.63
CA GLU A 102 -18.96 -11.70 -3.44
C GLU A 102 -18.51 -12.57 -2.25
N ARG A 103 -17.84 -13.70 -2.51
CA ARG A 103 -17.34 -14.63 -1.46
C ARG A 103 -15.90 -14.39 -1.07
N MET A 104 -15.10 -13.77 -1.93
CA MET A 104 -13.80 -13.23 -1.55
C MET A 104 -14.06 -12.05 -0.61
N PRO A 105 -13.36 -11.93 0.52
CA PRO A 105 -13.47 -10.77 1.38
C PRO A 105 -13.06 -9.53 0.56
N LYS A 106 -14.04 -8.85 -0.05
CA LYS A 106 -13.82 -7.68 -0.88
C LYS A 106 -13.09 -6.65 -0.04
N GLY A 107 -11.85 -6.38 -0.45
CA GLY A 107 -10.91 -5.54 0.28
C GLY A 107 -11.26 -4.06 0.30
N ILE A 108 -12.54 -3.65 0.36
CA ILE A 108 -12.93 -2.26 0.59
C ILE A 108 -12.56 -1.89 2.04
N ASP A 109 -12.95 -2.71 3.02
CA ASP A 109 -12.55 -2.50 4.42
C ASP A 109 -11.04 -2.70 4.62
N SER A 110 -10.45 -3.69 3.94
CA SER A 110 -9.00 -3.94 4.00
C SER A 110 -8.19 -2.82 3.35
N SER A 111 -8.63 -2.25 2.22
CA SER A 111 -7.92 -1.14 1.56
C SER A 111 -7.98 0.14 2.38
N VAL A 112 -9.14 0.46 2.98
CA VAL A 112 -9.26 1.62 3.88
C VAL A 112 -8.34 1.44 5.09
N TYR A 113 -8.34 0.26 5.71
CA TYR A 113 -7.43 -0.07 6.81
C TYR A 113 -5.95 0.11 6.40
N LEU A 114 -5.55 -0.44 5.26
CA LEU A 114 -4.18 -0.29 4.73
C LEU A 114 -3.79 1.17 4.54
N PHE A 115 -4.70 1.99 4.02
CA PHE A 115 -4.46 3.43 3.88
C PHE A 115 -4.30 4.15 5.20
N VAL A 116 -5.14 3.83 6.19
CA VAL A 116 -5.01 4.40 7.53
C VAL A 116 -3.63 4.07 8.10
N VAL A 117 -3.17 2.83 8.00
CA VAL A 117 -1.83 2.42 8.46
C VAL A 117 -0.73 3.23 7.75
N TYR A 118 -0.79 3.36 6.42
CA TYR A 118 0.20 4.14 5.68
C TYR A 118 0.25 5.62 6.10
N TRP A 119 -0.92 6.24 6.28
CA TRP A 119 -1.00 7.63 6.75
C TRP A 119 -0.50 7.79 8.19
N THR A 120 -0.74 6.80 9.07
CA THR A 120 -0.18 6.84 10.43
C THR A 120 1.35 6.78 10.42
N PHE A 121 1.97 5.99 9.54
CA PHE A 121 3.43 6.01 9.39
C PHE A 121 3.94 7.33 8.83
N ALA A 122 3.29 7.87 7.80
CA ALA A 122 3.68 9.17 7.23
C ALA A 122 3.58 10.29 8.28
N ALA A 123 2.49 10.32 9.05
CA ALA A 123 2.31 11.27 10.14
C ALA A 123 3.38 11.09 11.23
N THR A 124 3.71 9.84 11.60
CA THR A 124 4.75 9.54 12.58
C THR A 124 6.10 10.14 12.15
N TRP A 125 6.48 9.98 10.87
CA TRP A 125 7.71 10.56 10.36
C TRP A 125 7.73 12.09 10.35
N ILE A 126 6.60 12.71 9.99
CA ILE A 126 6.47 14.18 10.00
C ILE A 126 6.60 14.70 11.43
N VAL A 127 5.92 14.06 12.39
CA VAL A 127 5.99 14.44 13.81
C VAL A 127 7.40 14.24 14.37
N LEU A 128 8.05 13.11 14.07
CA LEU A 128 9.44 12.88 14.48
C LEU A 128 10.41 13.89 13.85
N GLY A 129 10.25 14.19 12.57
CA GLY A 129 11.03 15.20 11.88
C GLY A 129 10.88 16.57 12.57
N ALA A 130 9.65 17.01 12.82
CA ALA A 130 9.37 18.26 13.52
C ALA A 130 9.95 18.27 14.94
N TYR A 131 9.80 17.17 15.68
CA TYR A 131 10.33 17.01 17.03
C TYR A 131 11.87 17.18 17.06
N TYR A 132 12.60 16.48 16.19
CA TYR A 132 14.06 16.57 16.17
C TYR A 132 14.57 17.90 15.62
N VAL A 133 13.83 18.55 14.70
CA VAL A 133 14.14 19.92 14.27
C VAL A 133 14.03 20.90 15.43
N LEU A 134 12.94 20.85 16.21
CA LEU A 134 12.76 21.70 17.38
C LEU A 134 13.87 21.48 18.40
N ARG A 135 14.22 20.22 18.69
CA ARG A 135 15.30 19.87 19.61
C ARG A 135 16.67 20.38 19.12
N ALA A 136 16.96 20.22 17.83
CA ALA A 136 18.20 20.73 17.23
C ALA A 136 18.30 22.26 17.24
N SER A 137 17.17 22.97 17.23
CA SER A 137 17.10 24.44 17.31
C SER A 137 17.24 25.00 18.74
N GLY A 138 17.43 24.13 19.75
CA GLY A 138 17.64 24.55 21.15
C GLY A 138 16.35 24.80 21.94
N VAL A 139 15.18 24.45 21.38
CA VAL A 139 13.92 24.46 22.13
C VAL A 139 13.96 23.34 23.18
N PRO A 140 13.63 23.59 24.45
CA PRO A 140 13.57 22.54 25.46
C PRO A 140 12.39 21.62 25.14
N VAL A 141 12.70 20.44 24.59
CA VAL A 141 11.73 19.38 24.32
C VAL A 141 12.04 18.18 25.22
N PRO A 142 11.06 17.58 25.90
CA PRO A 142 11.30 16.41 26.75
C PRO A 142 11.97 15.29 25.95
N SER A 143 13.05 14.73 26.50
CA SER A 143 13.75 13.60 25.91
C SER A 143 12.89 12.33 26.03
N PRO A 144 12.70 11.57 24.94
CA PRO A 144 12.08 10.24 25.00
C PRO A 144 12.95 9.24 25.76
#